data_AF-A0A377KCT5-F1
#
_entry.id   AF-A0A377KCT5-F1
#
_cell.length_a   1.000
_cell.length_b   1.000
_cell.length_c   1.000
_cell.angle_alpha   90.00
_cell.angle_beta   90.00
_cell.angle_gamma   90.00
#
_symmetry.space_group_name_H-M   'P 1'
#
loop_
_entity.id
_entity.type
_entity.pdbx_description
1 polymer ?
#
loop_
_entity_poly.entity_id
_entity_poly.type
_entity_poly.pdbx_seq_one_letter_code
_entity_poly.pdbx_strand_id
1 'polypeptide(L)'
;MTMFQYYKRSRHFVFSAFIAFVFVLLCQNTAFARASSNGDLPTKADLQAQLDSLNKQKDLSAQDKLVQQDLTDTLATLDKIDRVKEETVQLRQKVAEAPEKMRQATAALTALSDVDNDEETRKILSTLSLRQLETRVAQALDDLQNAQNDLASYNSQLVSLQTQPERVQNAMYNASQQLQQIRSRLDGTDVGETALRPSQKVLMQVQQALLNAEIDQQRKSLEGNTVLQDTLQKAA
;
A
#
# COMPACT_ATOMS: atom_id res chain seq x y z
N MET A 1 76.00 12.80 27.52
CA MET A 1 74.67 12.68 28.14
C MET A 1 73.57 13.09 27.13
N THR A 2 73.42 12.37 26.00
CA THR A 2 72.49 12.77 24.91
C THR A 2 71.73 11.59 24.27
N MET A 3 72.12 10.35 24.52
CA MET A 3 71.48 9.14 23.94
C MET A 3 70.16 8.73 24.61
N PHE A 4 69.94 9.05 25.90
CA PHE A 4 68.75 8.62 26.65
C PHE A 4 67.47 9.42 26.34
N GLN A 5 67.60 10.62 25.78
CA GLN A 5 66.47 11.51 25.44
C GLN A 5 65.76 11.08 24.13
N TYR A 6 66.50 10.50 23.19
CA TYR A 6 65.92 10.04 21.91
C TYR A 6 65.05 8.78 22.08
N TYR A 7 65.43 7.87 22.98
CA TYR A 7 64.69 6.63 23.22
C TYR A 7 63.31 6.88 23.85
N LYS A 8 63.22 7.85 24.78
CA LYS A 8 61.95 8.22 25.43
C LYS A 8 60.99 8.88 24.45
N ARG A 9 61.46 9.80 23.60
CA ARG A 9 60.66 10.51 22.60
C ARG A 9 60.17 9.60 21.46
N SER A 10 60.98 8.64 21.04
CA SER A 10 60.60 7.62 20.04
C SER A 10 59.51 6.67 20.58
N ARG A 11 59.61 6.25 21.85
CA ARG A 11 58.61 5.36 22.47
C ARG A 11 57.23 6.00 22.60
N HIS A 12 57.16 7.32 22.83
CA HIS A 12 55.90 8.07 22.85
C HIS A 12 55.30 8.26 21.45
N PHE A 13 56.13 8.43 20.41
CA PHE A 13 55.65 8.54 19.03
C PHE A 13 55.07 7.21 18.52
N VAL A 14 55.73 6.09 18.82
CA VAL A 14 55.25 4.74 18.46
C VAL A 14 53.96 4.39 19.22
N PHE A 15 53.86 4.74 20.51
CA PHE A 15 52.61 4.55 21.28
C PHE A 15 51.46 5.42 20.76
N SER A 16 51.74 6.68 20.41
CA SER A 16 50.72 7.59 19.86
C SER A 16 50.25 7.15 18.47
N ALA A 17 51.15 6.61 17.64
CA ALA A 17 50.81 6.04 16.33
C ALA A 17 49.99 4.75 16.46
N PHE A 18 50.29 3.92 17.47
CA PHE A 18 49.52 2.70 17.75
C PHE A 18 48.11 3.01 18.27
N ILE A 19 47.97 3.99 19.16
CA ILE A 19 46.64 4.45 19.65
C ILE A 19 45.83 5.07 18.51
N ALA A 20 46.45 5.88 17.64
CA ALA A 20 45.78 6.43 16.47
C ALA A 20 45.34 5.35 15.47
N PHE A 21 46.16 4.31 15.27
CA PHE A 21 45.84 3.18 14.41
C PHE A 21 44.69 2.32 14.97
N VAL A 22 44.64 2.10 16.28
CA VAL A 22 43.53 1.43 16.97
C VAL A 22 42.24 2.27 16.91
N PHE A 23 42.34 3.59 17.03
CA PHE A 23 41.18 4.49 16.88
C PHE A 23 40.63 4.49 15.44
N VAL A 24 41.51 4.46 14.43
CA VAL A 24 41.10 4.37 13.01
C VAL A 24 40.48 3.00 12.69
N LEU A 25 40.98 1.90 13.27
CA LEU A 25 40.38 0.56 13.13
C LEU A 25 39.04 0.42 13.86
N LEU A 26 38.84 1.08 15.00
CA LEU A 26 37.54 1.13 15.70
C LEU A 26 36.51 2.02 14.97
N CYS A 27 36.96 3.04 14.24
CA CYS A 27 36.11 3.89 13.39
C CYS A 27 35.73 3.25 12.04
N GLN A 28 36.35 2.16 11.60
CA GLN A 28 35.94 1.47 10.37
C GLN A 28 34.68 0.62 10.55
N ASN A 29 34.29 0.31 11.79
CA ASN A 29 33.03 -0.37 12.09
C ASN A 29 31.83 0.58 12.28
N THR A 30 32.00 1.90 12.13
CA THR A 30 30.88 2.87 12.21
C THR A 30 30.25 3.20 10.86
N ALA A 31 30.51 2.39 9.82
CA ALA A 31 29.79 2.49 8.54
C ALA A 31 28.29 2.16 8.65
N PHE A 32 27.83 1.60 9.77
CA PHE A 32 26.41 1.38 10.10
C PHE A 32 25.95 2.26 11.26
N ALA A 33 26.17 3.57 11.17
CA ALA A 33 25.49 4.54 12.01
C ALA A 33 25.08 5.76 11.18
N ARG A 34 24.38 5.52 10.07
CA ARG A 34 23.34 6.46 9.63
C ARG A 34 22.03 6.00 10.23
N ALA A 35 21.86 6.30 11.51
CA ALA A 35 20.53 6.55 12.01
C ALA A 35 20.03 7.77 11.23
N SER A 36 19.06 7.56 10.33
CA SER A 36 18.21 8.63 9.83
C SER A 36 17.45 9.18 11.03
N SER A 37 18.07 10.13 11.73
CA SER A 37 17.38 11.08 12.58
C SER A 37 16.61 12.02 11.66
N ASN A 38 15.40 11.62 11.27
CA ASN A 38 14.28 12.44 10.81
C ASN A 38 13.33 11.58 9.96
N GLY A 39 12.24 11.10 10.57
CA GLY A 39 10.90 10.89 9.98
C GLY A 39 10.67 10.08 8.69
N ASP A 40 11.66 9.87 7.83
CA ASP A 40 11.51 9.26 6.52
C ASP A 40 11.85 7.77 6.59
N LEU A 41 10.92 6.98 6.06
CA LEU A 41 11.11 5.54 5.85
C LEU A 41 12.32 5.32 4.94
N PRO A 42 13.18 4.33 5.23
CA PRO A 42 14.32 4.03 4.38
C PRO A 42 13.86 3.68 2.95
N THR A 43 14.62 4.11 1.96
CA THR A 43 14.25 3.86 0.56
C THR A 43 14.50 2.41 0.17
N LYS A 44 13.67 1.87 -0.75
CA LYS A 44 13.86 0.53 -1.29
C LYS A 44 15.25 0.36 -1.91
N ALA A 45 15.76 1.39 -2.58
CA ALA A 45 17.08 1.36 -3.19
C ALA A 45 18.20 1.19 -2.16
N ASP A 46 18.12 1.90 -1.02
CA ASP A 46 19.12 1.82 0.05
C ASP A 46 19.10 0.46 0.75
N LEU A 47 17.92 -0.12 0.96
CA LEU A 47 17.77 -1.44 1.58
C LEU A 47 18.18 -2.56 0.62
N GLN A 48 17.87 -2.43 -0.67
CA GLN A 48 18.32 -3.38 -1.69
C GLN A 48 19.84 -3.37 -1.83
N ALA A 49 20.47 -2.19 -1.84
CA ALA A 49 21.93 -2.09 -1.88
C ALA A 49 22.60 -2.74 -0.66
N GLN A 50 22.00 -2.62 0.53
CA GLN A 50 22.46 -3.31 1.74
C GLN A 50 22.30 -4.82 1.63
N LEU A 51 21.16 -5.29 1.13
CA LEU A 51 20.91 -6.72 0.91
C LEU A 51 21.90 -7.31 -0.11
N ASP A 52 22.17 -6.59 -1.19
CA ASP A 52 23.14 -7.01 -2.21
C ASP A 52 24.56 -7.04 -1.67
N SER A 53 24.92 -6.11 -0.77
CA SER A 53 26.22 -6.12 -0.10
C SER A 53 26.37 -7.32 0.84
N LEU A 54 25.32 -7.65 1.61
CA LEU A 54 25.28 -8.84 2.47
C LEU A 54 25.37 -10.14 1.64
N ASN A 55 24.64 -10.22 0.53
CA ASN A 55 24.64 -11.36 -0.38
C ASN A 55 26.01 -11.61 -1.05
N LYS A 56 26.84 -10.58 -1.19
CA LYS A 56 28.20 -10.69 -1.77
C LYS A 56 29.24 -11.23 -0.78
N GLN A 57 28.94 -11.29 0.51
CA GLN A 57 29.84 -11.87 1.50
C GLN A 57 29.87 -13.40 1.36
N LYS A 58 31.07 -13.99 1.34
CA LYS A 58 31.25 -15.44 1.19
C LYS A 58 30.77 -16.24 2.41
N ASP A 59 30.88 -15.67 3.61
CA ASP A 59 30.52 -16.30 4.87
C ASP A 59 29.61 -15.35 5.67
N LEU A 60 28.30 -15.59 5.64
CA LEU A 60 27.34 -14.86 6.49
C LEU A 60 27.29 -15.49 7.89
N SER A 61 27.45 -14.66 8.92
CA SER A 61 27.20 -15.09 10.30
C SER A 61 25.70 -15.37 10.53
N ALA A 62 25.37 -16.03 11.65
CA ALA A 62 23.97 -16.23 12.04
C ALA A 62 23.21 -14.89 12.20
N GLN A 63 23.91 -13.84 12.65
CA GLN A 63 23.36 -12.50 12.76
C GLN A 63 23.11 -11.87 11.39
N ASP A 64 24.04 -12.04 10.44
CA ASP A 64 23.91 -11.48 9.09
C ASP A 64 22.73 -12.11 8.34
N LYS A 65 22.47 -13.41 8.55
CA LYS A 65 21.28 -14.09 8.01
C LYS A 65 19.98 -13.51 8.58
N LEU A 66 19.95 -13.17 9.86
CA LEU A 66 18.79 -12.51 10.47
C LEU A 66 18.59 -11.10 9.90
N VAL A 67 19.66 -10.34 9.71
CA VAL A 67 19.61 -9.02 9.07
C VAL A 67 19.14 -9.13 7.62
N GLN A 68 19.64 -10.11 6.87
CA GLN A 68 19.23 -10.41 5.50
C GLN A 68 17.73 -10.72 5.41
N GLN A 69 17.21 -11.53 6.33
CA GLN A 69 15.78 -11.80 6.45
C GLN A 69 14.99 -10.52 6.76
N ASP A 70 15.39 -9.79 7.80
CA ASP A 70 14.72 -8.55 8.22
C ASP A 70 14.66 -7.54 7.05
N LEU A 71 15.74 -7.38 6.28
CA LEU A 71 15.81 -6.52 5.10
C LEU A 71 14.89 -7.01 3.97
N THR A 72 14.87 -8.32 3.71
CA THR A 72 13.99 -8.93 2.70
C THR A 72 12.52 -8.70 3.05
N ASP A 73 12.15 -8.94 4.30
CA ASP A 73 10.79 -8.72 4.81
C ASP A 73 10.43 -7.23 4.77
N THR A 74 11.39 -6.34 5.04
CA THR A 74 11.19 -4.89 4.96
C THR A 74 10.90 -4.46 3.53
N LEU A 75 11.68 -4.93 2.55
CA LEU A 75 11.46 -4.64 1.13
C LEU A 75 10.09 -5.14 0.66
N ALA A 76 9.74 -6.37 1.00
CA ALA A 76 8.43 -6.93 0.68
C ALA A 76 7.27 -6.12 1.32
N THR A 77 7.48 -5.59 2.52
CA THR A 77 6.48 -4.74 3.20
C THR A 77 6.37 -3.37 2.52
N LEU A 78 7.49 -2.77 2.10
CA LEU A 78 7.47 -1.54 1.29
C LEU A 78 6.76 -1.72 -0.06
N ASP A 79 6.91 -2.88 -0.70
CA ASP A 79 6.15 -3.23 -1.91
C ASP A 79 4.65 -3.31 -1.65
N LYS A 80 4.24 -3.91 -0.53
CA LYS A 80 2.83 -3.94 -0.12
C LYS A 80 2.27 -2.53 0.10
N ILE A 81 3.04 -1.64 0.73
CA ILE A 81 2.61 -0.25 0.95
C ILE A 81 2.29 0.44 -0.38
N ASP A 82 3.17 0.29 -1.38
CA ASP A 82 2.96 0.93 -2.67
C ASP A 82 1.74 0.36 -3.40
N ARG A 83 1.54 -0.97 -3.33
CA ARG A 83 0.33 -1.62 -3.88
C ARG A 83 -0.94 -1.12 -3.20
N VAL A 84 -0.97 -1.08 -1.87
CA VAL A 84 -2.13 -0.57 -1.11
C VAL A 84 -2.43 0.88 -1.50
N LYS A 85 -1.41 1.72 -1.68
CA LYS A 85 -1.60 3.11 -2.14
C LYS A 85 -2.18 3.17 -3.54
N GLU A 86 -1.67 2.36 -4.47
CA GLU A 86 -2.18 2.31 -5.85
C GLU A 86 -3.64 1.82 -5.88
N GLU A 87 -3.94 0.71 -5.18
CA GLU A 87 -5.29 0.18 -5.03
C GLU A 87 -6.24 1.21 -4.40
N THR A 88 -5.75 2.01 -3.45
CA THR A 88 -6.52 3.10 -2.84
C THR A 88 -6.88 4.19 -3.86
N VAL A 89 -5.96 4.55 -4.75
CA VAL A 89 -6.22 5.52 -5.82
C VAL A 89 -7.24 4.96 -6.81
N GLN A 90 -7.07 3.71 -7.24
CA GLN A 90 -8.01 3.05 -8.15
C GLN A 90 -9.40 2.89 -7.52
N LEU A 91 -9.47 2.53 -6.25
CA LEU A 91 -10.72 2.43 -5.50
C LEU A 91 -11.44 3.77 -5.47
N ARG A 92 -10.74 4.86 -5.15
CA ARG A 92 -11.30 6.21 -5.15
C ARG A 92 -11.87 6.59 -6.52
N GLN A 93 -11.16 6.28 -7.59
CA GLN A 93 -11.62 6.57 -8.94
C GLN A 93 -12.89 5.77 -9.28
N LYS A 94 -12.91 4.46 -9.00
CA LYS A 94 -14.08 3.61 -9.23
C LYS A 94 -15.31 4.09 -8.45
N VAL A 95 -15.11 4.49 -7.19
CA VAL A 95 -16.20 5.02 -6.36
C VAL A 95 -16.71 6.37 -6.89
N ALA A 96 -15.82 7.24 -7.38
CA ALA A 96 -16.24 8.51 -7.98
C ALA A 96 -17.03 8.33 -9.30
N GLU A 97 -16.68 7.32 -10.11
CA GLU A 97 -17.33 7.05 -11.39
C GLU A 97 -18.63 6.24 -11.27
N ALA A 98 -18.81 5.48 -10.19
CA ALA A 98 -19.93 4.56 -10.03
C ALA A 98 -21.33 5.22 -10.13
N PRO A 99 -21.61 6.40 -9.55
CA PRO A 99 -22.92 7.05 -9.67
C PRO A 99 -23.28 7.41 -11.11
N GLU A 100 -22.33 7.94 -11.88
CA GLU A 100 -22.58 8.34 -13.25
C GLU A 100 -22.77 7.12 -14.15
N LYS A 101 -21.98 6.06 -13.95
CA LYS A 101 -22.17 4.79 -14.67
C LYS A 101 -23.52 4.15 -14.35
N MET A 102 -23.98 4.22 -13.10
CA MET A 102 -25.31 3.76 -12.74
C MET A 102 -26.40 4.60 -13.41
N ARG A 103 -26.29 5.93 -13.40
CA ARG A 103 -27.24 6.84 -14.07
C ARG A 103 -27.30 6.54 -15.57
N GLN A 104 -26.16 6.29 -16.21
CA GLN A 104 -26.07 5.89 -17.61
C GLN A 104 -26.76 4.55 -17.87
N ALA A 105 -26.53 3.54 -17.03
CA ALA A 105 -27.19 2.25 -17.14
C ALA A 105 -28.73 2.36 -16.96
N THR A 106 -29.20 3.14 -15.99
CA THR A 106 -30.64 3.41 -15.80
C THR A 106 -31.23 4.15 -17.00
N ALA A 107 -30.55 5.19 -17.50
CA ALA A 107 -31.01 5.94 -18.67
C ALA A 107 -31.04 5.07 -19.94
N ALA A 108 -30.06 4.17 -20.12
CA ALA A 108 -30.06 3.20 -21.22
C ALA A 108 -31.25 2.24 -21.13
N LEU A 109 -31.57 1.73 -19.93
CA LEU A 109 -32.76 0.90 -19.70
C LEU A 109 -34.06 1.65 -19.97
N THR A 110 -34.18 2.90 -19.51
CA THR A 110 -35.36 3.74 -19.78
C THR A 110 -35.51 4.02 -21.26
N ALA A 111 -34.42 4.35 -21.96
CA ALA A 111 -34.44 4.58 -23.40
C ALA A 111 -34.87 3.33 -24.17
N LEU A 112 -34.38 2.14 -23.79
CA LEU A 112 -34.83 0.88 -24.38
C LEU A 112 -36.33 0.62 -24.14
N SER A 113 -36.86 0.99 -22.97
CA SER A 113 -38.28 0.81 -22.63
C SER A 113 -39.22 1.79 -23.34
N ASP A 114 -38.76 3.00 -23.67
CA ASP A 114 -39.60 4.09 -24.22
C ASP A 114 -39.69 4.06 -25.76
N VAL A 115 -38.70 3.43 -26.41
CA VAL A 115 -38.61 3.33 -27.89
C VAL A 115 -39.81 2.63 -28.53
N ASP A 116 -40.57 1.79 -27.82
CA ASP A 116 -41.73 1.08 -28.37
C ASP A 116 -43.06 1.86 -28.40
N ASN A 117 -43.15 3.03 -27.75
CA ASN A 117 -44.44 3.70 -27.61
C ASN A 117 -44.73 4.81 -28.63
N ASP A 118 -43.72 5.32 -29.34
CA ASP A 118 -43.85 6.50 -30.21
C ASP A 118 -44.32 6.18 -31.64
N GLU A 119 -45.27 6.97 -32.15
CA GLU A 119 -45.85 6.87 -33.51
C GLU A 119 -44.76 6.96 -34.60
N GLU A 120 -43.73 7.77 -34.34
CA GLU A 120 -42.57 7.96 -35.21
C GLU A 120 -41.68 6.71 -35.25
N THR A 121 -41.48 6.03 -34.13
CA THR A 121 -40.76 4.76 -34.08
C THR A 121 -41.51 3.67 -34.85
N ARG A 122 -42.84 3.61 -34.75
CA ARG A 122 -43.67 2.67 -35.53
C ARG A 122 -43.56 2.91 -37.04
N LYS A 123 -43.49 4.18 -37.47
CA LYS A 123 -43.22 4.54 -38.88
C LYS A 123 -41.82 4.12 -39.34
N ILE A 124 -40.81 4.29 -38.50
CA ILE A 124 -39.44 3.88 -38.83
C ILE A 124 -39.33 2.35 -38.85
N LEU A 125 -39.96 1.65 -37.90
CA LEU A 125 -39.97 0.18 -37.85
C LEU A 125 -40.69 -0.44 -39.06
N SER A 126 -41.81 0.16 -39.50
CA SER A 126 -42.55 -0.33 -40.67
C SER A 126 -41.86 -0.06 -42.01
N THR A 127 -40.83 0.78 -42.05
CA THR A 127 -40.01 1.05 -43.25
C THR A 127 -38.74 0.20 -43.33
N LEU A 128 -38.40 -0.55 -42.26
CA LEU A 128 -37.24 -1.44 -42.22
C LEU A 128 -37.54 -2.82 -42.81
N SER A 129 -36.52 -3.43 -43.42
CA SER A 129 -36.61 -4.83 -43.87
C SER A 129 -36.55 -5.81 -42.70
N LEU A 130 -37.07 -7.02 -42.90
CA LEU A 130 -37.06 -8.10 -41.90
C LEU A 130 -35.66 -8.34 -41.32
N ARG A 131 -34.62 -8.35 -42.16
CA ARG A 131 -33.23 -8.54 -41.73
C ARG A 131 -32.70 -7.40 -40.86
N GLN A 132 -33.14 -6.16 -41.12
CA GLN A 132 -32.79 -5.00 -40.30
C GLN A 132 -33.54 -5.03 -38.96
N LEU A 133 -34.80 -5.48 -38.96
CA LEU A 133 -35.57 -5.73 -37.74
C LEU A 133 -34.91 -6.81 -36.87
N GLU A 134 -34.52 -7.96 -37.45
CA GLU A 134 -33.79 -9.03 -36.76
C GLU A 134 -32.48 -8.53 -36.13
N THR A 135 -31.72 -7.72 -36.86
CA THR A 135 -30.47 -7.11 -36.35
C THR A 135 -30.75 -6.18 -35.17
N ARG A 136 -31.81 -5.37 -35.26
CA ARG A 136 -32.19 -4.42 -34.20
C ARG A 136 -32.68 -5.13 -32.95
N VAL A 137 -33.40 -6.24 -33.09
CA VAL A 137 -33.81 -7.11 -31.97
C VAL A 137 -32.59 -7.74 -31.31
N ALA A 138 -31.64 -8.26 -32.09
CA ALA A 138 -30.40 -8.82 -31.54
C ALA A 138 -29.59 -7.76 -30.76
N GLN A 139 -29.49 -6.54 -31.29
CA GLN A 139 -28.84 -5.41 -30.62
C GLN A 139 -29.53 -5.05 -29.30
N ALA A 140 -30.87 -4.93 -29.31
CA ALA A 140 -31.64 -4.59 -28.11
C ALA A 140 -31.53 -5.67 -27.02
N LEU A 141 -31.44 -6.95 -27.42
CA LEU A 141 -31.22 -8.06 -26.48
C LEU A 141 -29.83 -8.01 -25.84
N ASP A 142 -28.79 -7.69 -26.63
CA ASP A 142 -27.42 -7.53 -26.12
C ASP A 142 -27.33 -6.33 -25.15
N ASP A 143 -27.90 -5.18 -25.54
CA ASP A 143 -27.95 -3.99 -24.72
C ASP A 143 -28.73 -4.25 -23.40
N LEU A 144 -29.86 -4.96 -23.46
CA LEU A 144 -30.62 -5.34 -22.29
C LEU A 144 -29.82 -6.28 -21.38
N GLN A 145 -29.14 -7.27 -21.94
CA GLN A 145 -28.32 -8.21 -21.17
C GLN A 145 -27.17 -7.50 -20.46
N ASN A 146 -26.49 -6.58 -21.16
CA ASN A 146 -25.43 -5.76 -20.60
C ASN A 146 -25.95 -4.88 -19.45
N ALA A 147 -27.07 -4.19 -19.66
CA ALA A 147 -27.67 -3.34 -18.64
C ALA A 147 -28.18 -4.13 -17.41
N GLN A 148 -28.70 -5.34 -17.60
CA GLN A 148 -29.09 -6.23 -16.49
C GLN A 148 -27.87 -6.71 -15.69
N ASN A 149 -26.78 -7.08 -16.37
CA ASN A 149 -25.53 -7.48 -15.71
C ASN A 149 -24.92 -6.33 -14.90
N ASP A 150 -24.96 -5.11 -15.45
CA ASP A 150 -24.52 -3.90 -14.76
C ASP A 150 -25.39 -3.62 -13.52
N LEU A 151 -26.72 -3.69 -13.65
CA LEU A 151 -27.64 -3.51 -12.52
C LEU A 151 -27.41 -4.56 -11.42
N ALA A 152 -27.23 -5.83 -11.77
CA ALA A 152 -26.93 -6.89 -10.82
C ALA A 152 -25.60 -6.65 -10.09
N SER A 153 -24.58 -6.19 -10.83
CA SER A 153 -23.28 -5.81 -10.28
C SER A 153 -23.40 -4.63 -9.32
N TYR A 154 -24.15 -3.58 -9.68
CA TYR A 154 -24.40 -2.43 -8.81
C TYR A 154 -25.21 -2.81 -7.56
N ASN A 155 -26.22 -3.67 -7.69
CA ASN A 155 -26.98 -4.16 -6.54
C ASN A 155 -26.11 -4.94 -5.55
N SER A 156 -25.24 -5.82 -6.06
CA SER A 156 -24.27 -6.54 -5.22
C SER A 156 -23.28 -5.58 -4.56
N GLN A 157 -22.81 -4.55 -5.27
CA GLN A 157 -21.99 -3.50 -4.69
C GLN A 157 -22.77 -2.75 -3.60
N LEU A 158 -24.03 -2.39 -3.82
CA LEU A 158 -24.87 -1.68 -2.84
C LEU A 158 -25.07 -2.48 -1.56
N VAL A 159 -25.35 -3.78 -1.65
CA VAL A 159 -25.42 -4.67 -0.48
C VAL A 159 -24.06 -4.75 0.23
N SER A 160 -22.96 -4.80 -0.53
CA SER A 160 -21.61 -4.78 0.04
C SER A 160 -21.30 -3.46 0.75
N LEU A 161 -21.85 -2.34 0.26
CA LEU A 161 -21.73 -1.01 0.85
C LEU A 161 -22.53 -0.92 2.16
N GLN A 162 -23.71 -1.53 2.26
CA GLN A 162 -24.52 -1.51 3.49
C GLN A 162 -23.80 -2.12 4.70
N THR A 163 -23.02 -3.18 4.47
CA THR A 163 -22.27 -3.88 5.54
C THR A 163 -20.83 -3.38 5.69
N GLN A 164 -20.40 -2.44 4.85
CA GLN A 164 -19.03 -1.93 4.85
C GLN A 164 -18.65 -1.14 6.10
N PRO A 165 -19.52 -0.31 6.73
CA PRO A 165 -19.20 0.41 7.96
C PRO A 165 -18.70 -0.50 9.08
N GLU A 166 -19.40 -1.60 9.33
CA GLU A 166 -19.01 -2.57 10.36
C GLU A 166 -17.69 -3.28 10.01
N ARG A 167 -17.50 -3.67 8.75
CA ARG A 167 -16.23 -4.30 8.32
C ARG A 167 -15.04 -3.36 8.49
N VAL A 168 -15.19 -2.10 8.09
CA VAL A 168 -14.13 -1.09 8.23
C VAL A 168 -13.86 -0.79 9.70
N GLN A 169 -14.90 -0.64 10.52
CA GLN A 169 -14.72 -0.39 11.95
C GLN A 169 -13.94 -1.52 12.63
N ASN A 170 -14.26 -2.78 12.33
CA ASN A 170 -13.53 -3.94 12.84
C ASN A 170 -12.07 -3.98 12.33
N ALA A 171 -11.85 -3.72 11.03
CA ALA A 171 -10.51 -3.68 10.46
C ALA A 171 -9.65 -2.56 11.07
N MET A 172 -10.22 -1.36 11.22
CA MET A 172 -9.54 -0.22 11.85
C MET A 172 -9.23 -0.48 13.32
N TYR A 173 -10.13 -1.13 14.05
CA TYR A 173 -9.90 -1.51 15.45
C TYR A 173 -8.73 -2.49 15.58
N ASN A 174 -8.71 -3.54 14.75
CA ASN A 174 -7.62 -4.52 14.72
C ASN A 174 -6.27 -3.87 14.32
N ALA A 175 -6.27 -3.03 13.29
CA ALA A 175 -5.08 -2.29 12.85
C ALA A 175 -4.57 -1.34 13.95
N SER A 176 -5.48 -0.67 14.68
CA SER A 176 -5.12 0.19 15.80
C SER A 176 -4.49 -0.59 16.95
N GLN A 177 -4.98 -1.79 17.27
CA GLN A 177 -4.35 -2.65 18.28
C GLN A 177 -2.94 -3.09 17.87
N GLN A 178 -2.77 -3.51 16.62
CA GLN A 178 -1.45 -3.89 16.10
C GLN A 178 -0.48 -2.71 16.09
N LEU A 179 -0.95 -1.52 15.74
CA LEU A 179 -0.15 -0.29 15.81
C LEU A 179 0.30 0.02 17.25
N GLN A 180 -0.56 -0.18 18.24
CA GLN A 180 -0.18 -0.02 19.64
C GLN A 180 0.88 -1.03 20.06
N GLN A 181 0.73 -2.31 19.70
CA GLN A 181 1.73 -3.34 19.97
C GLN A 181 3.09 -3.02 19.32
N ILE A 182 3.08 -2.59 18.06
CA ILE A 182 4.29 -2.19 17.35
C ILE A 182 4.95 -0.99 18.04
N ARG A 183 4.18 0.00 18.49
CA ARG A 183 4.71 1.16 19.24
C ARG A 183 5.33 0.72 20.57
N SER A 184 4.62 -0.07 21.38
CA SER A 184 5.14 -0.55 22.67
C SER A 184 6.46 -1.30 22.53
N ARG A 185 6.59 -2.14 21.49
CA ARG A 185 7.82 -2.86 21.17
C ARG A 185 8.94 -1.95 20.64
N LEU A 186 8.61 -0.99 19.77
CA LEU A 186 9.58 -0.01 19.27
C LEU A 186 10.13 0.87 20.41
N ASP A 187 9.27 1.24 21.36
CA ASP A 187 9.62 2.03 22.55
C ASP A 187 10.41 1.21 23.58
N GLY A 188 10.49 -0.12 23.43
CA GLY A 188 11.22 -1.01 24.33
C GLY A 188 10.60 -1.08 25.73
N THR A 189 9.29 -0.87 25.82
CA THR A 189 8.55 -0.83 27.10
C THR A 189 8.16 -2.21 27.64
N ASP A 190 8.34 -3.27 26.84
CA ASP A 190 8.09 -4.65 27.26
C ASP A 190 9.21 -5.19 28.15
N VAL A 191 8.86 -5.49 29.41
CA VAL A 191 9.80 -5.93 30.45
C VAL A 191 10.30 -7.34 30.11
N GLY A 192 11.60 -7.45 29.79
CA GLY A 192 12.26 -8.73 29.50
C GLY A 192 12.47 -9.04 28.02
N GLU A 193 12.08 -8.15 27.09
CA GLU A 193 12.44 -8.31 25.68
C GLU A 193 13.92 -7.96 25.42
N THR A 194 14.57 -8.77 24.58
CA THR A 194 15.93 -8.50 24.11
C THR A 194 15.90 -7.25 23.22
N ALA A 195 16.89 -6.37 23.36
CA ALA A 195 16.99 -5.17 22.54
C ALA A 195 16.83 -5.48 21.05
N LEU A 196 15.83 -4.87 20.41
CA LEU A 196 15.56 -5.06 18.98
C LEU A 196 16.80 -4.71 18.15
N ARG A 197 17.11 -5.57 17.18
CA ARG A 197 18.17 -5.28 16.20
C ARG A 197 17.80 -4.04 15.39
N PRO A 198 18.77 -3.25 14.91
CA PRO A 198 18.49 -2.09 14.06
C PRO A 198 17.63 -2.44 12.82
N SER A 199 17.89 -3.57 12.17
CA SER A 199 17.11 -4.08 11.03
C SER A 199 15.66 -4.40 11.40
N GLN A 200 15.42 -5.00 12.58
CA GLN A 200 14.07 -5.26 13.09
C GLN A 200 13.31 -3.97 13.42
N LYS A 201 13.98 -2.97 13.99
CA LYS A 201 13.35 -1.66 14.25
C LYS A 201 12.86 -1.03 12.96
N VAL A 202 13.67 -1.09 11.90
CA VAL A 202 13.29 -0.62 10.56
C VAL A 202 12.08 -1.41 10.04
N LEU A 203 12.10 -2.74 10.11
CA LEU A 203 10.95 -3.57 9.70
C LEU A 203 9.66 -3.16 10.42
N MET A 204 9.73 -2.94 11.74
CA MET A 204 8.57 -2.54 12.54
C MET A 204 8.07 -1.14 12.21
N GLN A 205 8.96 -0.19 11.90
CA GLN A 205 8.58 1.14 11.41
C GLN A 205 7.88 1.06 10.04
N VAL A 206 8.37 0.19 9.14
CA VAL A 206 7.73 -0.04 7.84
C VAL A 206 6.38 -0.75 8.01
N GLN A 207 6.26 -1.74 8.90
CA GLN A 207 4.97 -2.38 9.21
C GLN A 207 3.95 -1.37 9.79
N GLN A 208 4.39 -0.44 10.65
CA GLN A 208 3.55 0.66 11.10
C GLN A 208 3.08 1.53 9.93
N ALA A 209 3.95 1.84 8.97
CA ALA A 209 3.56 2.59 7.78
C ALA A 209 2.55 1.83 6.90
N LEU A 210 2.67 0.50 6.79
CA LEU A 210 1.69 -0.34 6.11
C LEU A 210 0.33 -0.27 6.78
N LEU A 211 0.26 -0.48 8.09
CA LEU A 211 -1.02 -0.40 8.82
C LEU A 211 -1.66 0.99 8.70
N ASN A 212 -0.87 2.06 8.71
CA ASN A 212 -1.39 3.40 8.47
C ASN A 212 -1.94 3.57 7.04
N ALA A 213 -1.28 3.01 6.03
CA ALA A 213 -1.76 3.04 4.65
C ALA A 213 -3.06 2.23 4.48
N GLU A 214 -3.18 1.07 5.13
CA GLU A 214 -4.41 0.27 5.15
C GLU A 214 -5.54 1.03 5.85
N ILE A 215 -5.28 1.66 7.00
CA ILE A 215 -6.28 2.50 7.69
C ILE A 215 -6.77 3.63 6.78
N ASP A 216 -5.86 4.30 6.07
CA ASP A 216 -6.22 5.35 5.11
C ASP A 216 -7.08 4.81 3.96
N GLN A 217 -6.73 3.66 3.39
CA GLN A 217 -7.56 2.97 2.39
C GLN A 217 -8.98 2.72 2.90
N GLN A 218 -9.10 2.17 4.11
CA GLN A 218 -10.39 1.84 4.70
C GLN A 218 -11.23 3.10 4.98
N ARG A 219 -10.62 4.18 5.47
CA ARG A 219 -11.30 5.49 5.64
C ARG A 219 -11.83 6.03 4.31
N LYS A 220 -11.00 6.01 3.28
CA LYS A 220 -11.38 6.45 1.93
C LYS A 220 -12.50 5.61 1.34
N SER A 221 -12.51 4.31 1.64
CA SER A 221 -13.60 3.43 1.27
C SER A 221 -14.92 3.80 1.95
N LEU A 222 -14.90 4.23 3.22
CA LEU A 222 -16.09 4.72 3.92
C LEU A 222 -16.60 6.04 3.36
N GLU A 223 -15.71 7.01 3.16
CA GLU A 223 -16.06 8.30 2.54
C GLU A 223 -16.75 8.07 1.19
N GLY A 224 -16.16 7.20 0.38
CA GLY A 224 -16.73 6.81 -0.91
C GLY A 224 -18.13 6.21 -0.78
N ASN A 225 -18.33 5.29 0.17
CA ASN A 225 -19.64 4.68 0.43
C ASN A 225 -20.71 5.71 0.80
N THR A 226 -20.38 6.66 1.70
CA THR A 226 -21.33 7.72 2.08
C THR A 226 -21.73 8.58 0.88
N VAL A 227 -20.78 8.92 0.01
CA VAL A 227 -21.08 9.65 -1.24
C VAL A 227 -21.97 8.83 -2.16
N LEU A 228 -21.69 7.53 -2.32
CA LEU A 228 -22.53 6.64 -3.12
C LEU A 228 -23.96 6.57 -2.57
N GLN A 229 -24.13 6.39 -1.26
CA GLN A 229 -25.45 6.37 -0.62
C GLN A 229 -26.22 7.68 -0.82
N ASP A 230 -25.57 8.84 -0.70
CA ASP A 230 -26.19 10.14 -0.94
C ASP A 230 -26.61 10.33 -2.41
N THR A 231 -25.75 9.92 -3.36
CA THR A 231 -26.11 9.98 -4.79
C THR A 231 -27.24 9.04 -5.16
N LEU A 232 -27.29 7.85 -4.56
CA LEU A 232 -28.37 6.88 -4.73
C LEU A 232 -29.70 7.40 -4.20
N GLN A 233 -29.70 8.01 -3.01
CA GLN A 233 -30.92 8.60 -2.43
C GLN A 233 -31.46 9.78 -3.26
N LYS A 234 -30.61 10.49 -4.00
CA LYS A 234 -31.02 11.59 -4.87
C LYS A 234 -31.49 11.14 -6.25
N ALA A 235 -31.09 9.95 -6.69
CA ALA A 235 -31.44 9.39 -7.99
C ALA A 235 -32.71 8.52 -7.96
N ALA A 236 -33.13 8.07 -6.78
CA ALA A 236 -34.40 7.38 -6.53
C ALA A 236 -35.55 8.37 -6.32
#